data_AF-A0A416G6F0-F1
#
_entry.id   AF-A0A416G6F0-F1
#
_cell.length_a   1.000
_cell.length_b   1.000
_cell.length_c   1.000
_cell.angle_alpha   90.00
_cell.angle_beta   90.00
_cell.angle_gamma   90.00
#
_symmetry.space_group_name_H-M   'P 1'
#
loop_
_entity.id
_entity.type
_entity.pdbx_description
1 polymer ?
#
loop_
_entity_poly.entity_id
_entity_poly.type
_entity_poly.pdbx_seq_one_letter_code
_entity_poly.pdbx_strand_id
1 'polypeptide(L)'
;MSKRIEKTDNYFERVKQRADRTNYRYYLFDYLYFKGEAWGRKWGRMSGFTLLLAYWWWLVVLPGDILLRNSVWSHLRLGYFIAMFLFFCIFILVRYRKARVSALMSHYRRSKRIGTAQLFFLYLLPVALFFLEAWLFDKLGWADGWKW
;
A
#
# COMPACT_ATOMS: atom_id res chain seq x y z
N MET A 1 -27.04 -30.02 -30.29
CA MET A 1 -25.66 -29.95 -30.82
C MET A 1 -24.90 -28.91 -30.00
N SER A 2 -24.07 -29.33 -29.05
CA SER A 2 -23.41 -28.42 -28.12
C SER A 2 -22.26 -27.68 -28.83
N LYS A 3 -22.31 -26.34 -28.84
CA LYS A 3 -21.17 -25.50 -29.20
C LYS A 3 -20.13 -25.63 -28.09
N ARG A 4 -19.20 -26.57 -28.28
CA ARG A 4 -17.98 -26.69 -27.48
C ARG A 4 -17.14 -25.46 -27.80
N ILE A 5 -17.13 -24.47 -26.91
CA ILE A 5 -16.29 -23.28 -27.04
C ILE A 5 -14.84 -23.77 -27.03
N GLU A 6 -14.19 -23.68 -28.19
CA GLU A 6 -12.79 -24.02 -28.39
C GLU A 6 -11.93 -23.19 -27.46
N LYS A 7 -11.21 -23.86 -26.57
CA LYS A 7 -10.18 -23.25 -25.74
C LYS A 7 -8.92 -23.04 -26.59
N THR A 8 -8.94 -22.06 -27.49
CA THR A 8 -7.73 -21.57 -28.15
C THR A 8 -6.91 -20.72 -27.17
N ASP A 9 -6.41 -21.37 -26.10
CA ASP A 9 -5.32 -20.83 -25.29
C ASP A 9 -4.03 -20.93 -26.13
N ASN A 10 -3.81 -19.97 -27.04
CA ASN A 10 -2.62 -19.93 -27.86
C ASN A 10 -1.37 -20.02 -26.98
N TYR A 11 -0.53 -21.03 -27.24
CA TYR A 11 0.70 -21.28 -26.48
C TYR A 11 1.55 -20.01 -26.33
N PHE A 12 1.63 -19.22 -27.41
CA PHE A 12 2.30 -17.92 -27.44
C PHE A 12 1.70 -16.88 -26.49
N GLU A 13 0.37 -16.83 -26.33
CA GLU A 13 -0.25 -15.92 -25.36
C GLU A 13 0.06 -16.36 -23.91
N ARG A 14 0.08 -17.67 -23.65
CA ARG A 14 0.47 -18.20 -22.32
C ARG A 14 1.95 -17.95 -22.02
N VAL A 15 2.82 -18.06 -23.01
CA VAL A 15 4.26 -17.78 -22.87
C VAL A 15 4.50 -16.28 -22.72
N LYS A 16 3.83 -15.43 -23.51
CA LYS A 16 3.90 -13.96 -23.38
C LYS A 16 3.38 -13.48 -22.03
N GLN A 17 2.25 -14.02 -21.55
CA GLN A 17 1.76 -13.75 -20.19
C GLN A 17 2.71 -14.26 -19.09
N ARG A 18 3.43 -15.38 -19.28
CA ARG A 18 4.46 -15.84 -18.32
C ARG A 18 5.69 -14.93 -18.35
N ALA A 19 6.15 -14.53 -19.53
CA ALA A 19 7.28 -13.64 -19.72
C ALA A 19 7.01 -12.24 -19.12
N ASP A 20 5.81 -11.69 -19.34
CA ASP A 20 5.37 -10.45 -18.70
C ASP A 20 5.23 -10.61 -17.17
N ARG A 21 4.77 -11.77 -16.68
CA ARG A 21 4.71 -12.05 -15.22
C ARG A 21 6.09 -12.15 -14.56
N THR A 22 7.11 -12.61 -15.28
CA THR A 22 8.49 -12.71 -14.76
C THR A 22 9.25 -11.38 -14.76
N ASN A 23 8.80 -10.38 -15.51
CA ASN A 23 9.48 -9.08 -15.63
C ASN A 23 8.89 -7.99 -14.71
N TYR A 24 8.03 -8.35 -13.76
CA TYR A 24 7.61 -7.40 -12.72
C TYR A 24 8.63 -7.36 -11.60
N ARG A 25 9.24 -6.19 -11.40
CA ARG A 25 9.93 -5.87 -10.14
C ARG A 25 8.90 -5.73 -9.03
N TYR A 26 8.99 -6.62 -8.04
CA TYR A 26 8.14 -6.62 -6.85
C TYR A 26 8.79 -5.78 -5.75
N TYR A 27 8.04 -4.83 -5.20
CA TYR A 27 8.49 -3.95 -4.11
C TYR A 27 7.81 -4.29 -2.79
N LEU A 28 8.28 -3.71 -1.68
CA LEU A 28 7.67 -3.87 -0.36
C LEU A 28 6.17 -3.53 -0.35
N PHE A 29 5.76 -2.48 -1.07
CA PHE A 29 4.35 -2.09 -1.22
C PHE A 29 3.52 -3.16 -1.94
N ASP A 30 4.09 -3.85 -2.94
CA ASP A 30 3.42 -4.95 -3.64
C ASP A 30 3.19 -6.13 -2.67
N TYR A 31 4.15 -6.40 -1.78
CA TYR A 31 4.01 -7.42 -0.74
C TYR A 31 2.98 -7.04 0.32
N LEU A 32 3.00 -5.79 0.80
CA LEU A 32 2.02 -5.25 1.75
C LEU A 32 0.59 -5.35 1.19
N TYR A 33 0.41 -4.95 -0.07
CA TYR A 33 -0.87 -5.07 -0.76
C TYR A 33 -1.38 -6.52 -0.79
N PHE A 34 -0.53 -7.47 -1.19
CA PHE A 34 -0.90 -8.88 -1.21
C PHE A 34 -1.28 -9.39 0.19
N LYS A 35 -0.57 -8.97 1.24
CA LYS A 35 -0.86 -9.39 2.61
C LYS A 35 -2.15 -8.79 3.14
N GLY A 36 -2.45 -7.53 2.83
CA GLY A 36 -3.74 -6.92 3.15
C GLY A 36 -4.89 -7.64 2.45
N GLU A 37 -4.75 -7.99 1.16
CA GLU A 37 -5.74 -8.81 0.45
C GLU A 37 -5.93 -10.20 1.05
N ALA A 38 -4.83 -10.88 1.43
CA ALA A 38 -4.88 -12.18 2.08
C ALA A 38 -5.56 -12.13 3.45
N TRP A 39 -5.35 -11.06 4.21
CA TRP A 39 -6.03 -10.83 5.49
C TRP A 39 -7.51 -10.51 5.31
N GLY A 40 -7.86 -9.68 4.32
CA GLY A 40 -9.24 -9.39 3.93
C GLY A 40 -10.06 -10.63 3.62
N ARG A 41 -9.46 -11.59 2.92
CA ARG A 41 -10.11 -12.88 2.66
C ARG A 41 -10.34 -13.72 3.92
N LYS A 42 -9.56 -13.51 4.98
CA LYS A 42 -9.65 -14.30 6.22
C LYS A 42 -10.57 -13.66 7.27
N TRP A 43 -10.57 -12.33 7.38
CA TRP A 43 -11.30 -11.58 8.41
C TRP A 43 -12.31 -10.57 7.86
N GLY A 44 -12.47 -10.47 6.53
CA GLY A 44 -13.52 -9.71 5.85
C GLY A 44 -13.40 -8.18 5.87
N ARG A 45 -12.57 -7.61 6.74
CA ARG A 45 -12.62 -6.16 7.08
C ARG A 45 -11.50 -5.30 6.48
N MET A 46 -10.49 -5.87 5.84
CA MET A 46 -9.29 -5.12 5.44
C MET A 46 -8.82 -5.51 4.05
N SER A 47 -8.63 -4.55 3.15
CA SER A 47 -8.09 -4.80 1.82
C SER A 47 -6.60 -4.43 1.76
N GLY A 48 -5.90 -4.88 0.71
CA GLY A 48 -4.54 -4.40 0.41
C GLY A 48 -4.48 -2.89 0.28
N PHE A 49 -5.56 -2.30 -0.25
CA PHE A 49 -5.78 -0.87 -0.32
C PHE A 49 -5.77 -0.21 1.07
N THR A 50 -6.58 -0.72 2.01
CA THR A 50 -6.67 -0.16 3.36
C THR A 50 -5.33 -0.21 4.10
N LEU A 51 -4.57 -1.30 3.93
CA LEU A 51 -3.25 -1.42 4.56
C LEU A 51 -2.26 -0.39 4.01
N LEU A 52 -2.17 -0.24 2.68
CA LEU A 52 -1.30 0.77 2.08
C LEU A 52 -1.75 2.19 2.45
N LEU A 53 -3.06 2.43 2.52
CA LEU A 53 -3.61 3.72 2.92
C LEU A 53 -3.20 4.06 4.35
N ALA A 54 -3.26 3.10 5.26
CA ALA A 54 -2.78 3.28 6.64
C ALA A 54 -1.28 3.63 6.66
N TYR A 55 -0.45 2.91 5.90
CA TYR A 55 0.98 3.20 5.78
C TYR A 55 1.24 4.62 5.27
N TRP A 56 0.52 5.05 4.22
CA TRP A 56 0.62 6.39 3.67
C TRP A 56 0.22 7.46 4.68
N TRP A 57 -0.87 7.22 5.41
CA TRP A 57 -1.33 8.13 6.45
C TRP A 57 -0.33 8.30 7.58
N TRP A 58 0.19 7.19 8.12
CA TRP A 58 1.12 7.22 9.25
C TRP A 58 2.51 7.77 8.88
N LEU A 59 3.04 7.46 7.70
CA LEU A 59 4.42 7.82 7.33
C LEU A 59 4.57 9.12 6.54
N VAL A 60 3.50 9.61 5.91
CA VAL A 60 3.61 10.76 5.01
C VAL A 60 2.64 11.85 5.43
N VAL A 61 1.37 11.49 5.58
CA VAL A 61 0.33 12.49 5.83
C VAL A 61 0.49 13.13 7.22
N LEU A 62 0.62 12.33 8.27
CA LEU A 62 0.75 12.84 9.65
C LEU A 62 2.07 13.61 9.88
N PRO A 63 3.25 13.10 9.49
CA PRO A 63 4.50 13.86 9.51
C PRO A 63 4.40 15.20 8.80
N GLY A 64 3.84 15.22 7.59
CA GLY A 64 3.65 16.45 6.82
C GLY A 64 2.68 17.43 7.47
N ASP A 65 1.62 16.94 8.15
CA ASP A 65 0.71 17.80 8.92
C ASP A 65 1.42 18.49 10.10
N ILE A 66 2.31 17.79 10.80
CA ILE A 66 3.11 18.37 11.90
C ILE A 66 3.96 19.53 11.38
N LEU A 67 4.61 19.36 10.22
CA LEU A 67 5.41 20.40 9.59
C LEU A 67 4.54 21.58 9.12
N LEU A 68 3.41 21.30 8.47
CA LEU A 68 2.48 22.34 8.00
C LEU A 68 1.86 23.12 9.16
N ARG A 69 1.61 22.47 10.31
CA ARG A 69 1.05 23.08 11.52
C ARG A 69 1.91 24.22 12.05
N ASN A 70 3.23 24.03 12.04
CA ASN A 70 4.18 25.00 12.58
C ASN A 70 4.62 26.04 11.52
N SER A 71 4.02 26.00 10.33
CA SER A 71 4.34 26.91 9.23
C SER A 71 3.28 28.00 9.04
N VAL A 72 3.65 29.07 8.33
CA VAL A 72 2.75 30.17 7.91
C VAL A 72 1.59 29.67 7.03
N TRP A 73 1.73 28.48 6.43
CA TRP A 73 0.80 27.86 5.50
C TRP A 73 -0.28 27.00 6.17
N SER A 74 -0.51 27.18 7.47
CA SER A 74 -1.45 26.39 8.28
C SER A 74 -2.89 26.37 7.74
N HIS A 75 -3.29 27.40 6.98
CA HIS A 75 -4.59 27.50 6.31
C HIS A 75 -4.72 26.56 5.09
N LEU A 76 -3.61 26.13 4.48
CA LEU A 76 -3.60 25.19 3.34
C LEU A 76 -3.70 23.72 3.76
N ARG A 77 -3.79 23.46 5.07
CA ARG A 77 -3.79 22.11 5.65
C ARG A 77 -4.90 21.21 5.10
N LEU A 78 -6.10 21.76 4.93
CA LEU A 78 -7.23 21.01 4.34
C LEU A 78 -6.95 20.65 2.88
N GLY A 79 -6.35 21.58 2.12
CA GLY A 79 -5.90 21.34 0.75
C GLY A 79 -4.80 20.27 0.67
N TYR A 80 -3.86 20.26 1.61
CA TYR A 80 -2.83 19.23 1.73
C TYR A 80 -3.43 17.84 1.94
N PHE A 81 -4.37 17.68 2.89
CA PHE A 81 -5.04 16.39 3.11
C PHE A 81 -5.76 15.90 1.85
N ILE A 82 -6.50 16.78 1.17
CA ILE A 82 -7.20 16.42 -0.07
C ILE A 82 -6.19 16.02 -1.16
N ALA A 83 -5.13 16.82 -1.35
CA ALA A 83 -4.12 16.54 -2.36
C ALA A 83 -3.39 15.21 -2.11
N MET A 84 -2.98 14.95 -0.86
CA MET A 84 -2.31 13.70 -0.50
C MET A 84 -3.22 12.49 -0.62
N PHE A 85 -4.51 12.62 -0.29
CA PHE A 85 -5.48 11.56 -0.47
C PHE A 85 -5.73 11.25 -1.95
N LEU A 86 -5.92 12.28 -2.78
CA LEU A 86 -6.12 12.12 -4.23
C LEU A 86 -4.89 11.53 -4.90
N PHE A 87 -3.69 12.04 -4.56
CA PHE A 87 -2.43 11.52 -5.08
C PHE A 87 -2.29 10.03 -4.79
N PHE A 88 -2.59 9.62 -3.55
CA PHE A 88 -2.52 8.22 -3.17
C PHE A 88 -3.56 7.35 -3.89
N CYS A 89 -4.80 7.85 -4.04
CA CYS A 89 -5.83 7.16 -4.81
C CYS A 89 -5.39 6.94 -6.26
N ILE A 90 -4.87 7.99 -6.92
CA ILE A 90 -4.36 7.90 -8.30
C ILE A 90 -3.19 6.91 -8.37
N PHE A 91 -2.24 7.00 -7.44
CA PHE A 91 -1.08 6.10 -7.38
C PHE A 91 -1.52 4.64 -7.32
N ILE A 92 -2.47 4.30 -6.45
CA ILE A 92 -2.99 2.94 -6.36
C ILE A 92 -3.69 2.51 -7.64
N LEU A 93 -4.56 3.36 -8.22
CA LEU A 93 -5.32 3.01 -9.42
C LEU A 93 -4.39 2.74 -10.61
N VAL A 94 -3.35 3.57 -10.77
CA VAL A 94 -2.35 3.41 -11.83
C VAL A 94 -1.50 2.16 -11.58
N ARG A 95 -1.08 1.93 -10.33
CA ARG A 95 -0.16 0.84 -9.98
C ARG A 95 -0.86 -0.52 -9.95
N TYR A 96 -1.96 -0.64 -9.24
CA TYR A 96 -2.68 -1.89 -8.98
C TYR A 96 -3.82 -2.12 -9.98
N ARG A 97 -3.50 -2.02 -11.27
CA ARG A 97 -4.42 -2.42 -12.33
C ARG A 97 -4.74 -3.92 -12.21
N LYS A 98 -5.97 -4.33 -12.58
CA LYS A 98 -6.46 -5.72 -12.46
C LYS A 98 -5.46 -6.79 -12.95
N ALA A 99 -4.75 -6.51 -14.04
CA ALA A 99 -3.72 -7.40 -14.59
C ALA A 99 -2.54 -7.62 -13.63
N ARG A 100 -2.02 -6.55 -13.02
CA ARG A 100 -0.91 -6.63 -12.06
C ARG A 100 -1.34 -7.31 -10.76
N VAL A 101 -2.54 -7.00 -10.27
CA VAL A 101 -3.08 -7.65 -9.06
C VAL A 101 -3.19 -9.17 -9.26
N SER A 102 -3.65 -9.61 -10.43
CA SER A 102 -3.71 -11.03 -10.78
C SER A 102 -2.31 -11.68 -10.83
N ALA A 103 -1.32 -11.00 -11.45
CA ALA A 103 0.06 -11.46 -11.48
C ALA A 103 0.68 -11.56 -10.08
N LEU A 104 0.48 -10.53 -9.25
CA LEU A 104 0.92 -10.45 -7.87
C LEU A 104 0.34 -11.57 -7.02
N MET A 105 -0.98 -11.80 -7.13
CA MET A 105 -1.67 -12.84 -6.40
C MET A 105 -1.18 -14.23 -6.81
N SER A 106 -0.88 -14.44 -8.10
CA SER A 106 -0.30 -15.69 -8.60
C SER A 106 1.13 -15.91 -8.12
N HIS A 107 1.95 -14.87 -8.06
CA HIS A 107 3.34 -14.95 -7.63
C HIS A 107 3.43 -15.29 -6.14
N TYR A 108 2.71 -14.54 -5.29
CA TYR A 108 2.70 -14.75 -3.86
C TYR A 108 1.72 -15.85 -3.40
N ARG A 109 1.02 -16.53 -4.34
CA ARG A 109 0.07 -17.63 -4.06
C ARG A 109 0.68 -18.75 -3.23
N ARG A 110 1.96 -19.07 -3.49
CA ARG A 110 2.74 -20.08 -2.74
C ARG A 110 3.46 -19.51 -1.53
N SER A 111 3.45 -18.19 -1.32
CA SER A 111 4.11 -17.62 -0.14
C SER A 111 3.42 -18.16 1.11
N LYS A 112 4.25 -18.71 2.01
CA LYS A 112 3.85 -19.44 3.22
C LYS A 112 2.73 -18.70 3.97
N ARG A 113 1.74 -19.42 4.50
CA ARG A 113 0.74 -18.85 5.42
C ARG A 113 1.51 -18.23 6.58
N ILE A 114 1.48 -16.92 6.64
CA ILE A 114 2.17 -16.15 7.65
C ILE A 114 1.32 -16.18 8.92
N GLY A 115 1.98 -16.40 10.07
CA GLY A 115 1.33 -16.38 11.38
C GLY A 115 0.71 -15.01 11.67
N THR A 116 -0.39 -15.00 12.40
CA THR A 116 -1.12 -13.78 12.80
C THR A 116 -0.18 -12.73 13.42
N ALA A 117 0.86 -13.17 14.15
CA ALA A 117 1.87 -12.30 14.74
C ALA A 117 2.63 -11.42 13.72
N GLN A 118 3.07 -11.98 12.59
CA GLN A 118 3.81 -11.20 11.59
C GLN A 118 2.90 -10.15 10.90
N LEU A 119 1.59 -10.38 10.85
CA LEU A 119 0.64 -9.39 10.33
C LEU A 119 0.45 -8.24 11.33
N PHE A 120 0.40 -8.55 12.63
CA PHE A 120 0.45 -7.51 13.66
C PHE A 120 1.74 -6.70 13.58
N PHE A 121 2.90 -7.34 13.39
CA PHE A 121 4.17 -6.63 13.16
C PHE A 121 4.10 -5.71 11.94
N LEU A 122 3.60 -6.20 10.80
CA LEU A 122 3.42 -5.37 9.61
C LEU A 122 2.43 -4.22 9.84
N TYR A 123 1.45 -4.36 10.71
CA TYR A 123 0.53 -3.29 11.04
C TYR A 123 1.12 -2.26 12.02
N LEU A 124 1.91 -2.73 13.00
CA LEU A 124 2.56 -1.89 14.00
C LEU A 124 3.77 -1.13 13.44
N LEU A 125 4.44 -1.68 12.43
CA LEU A 125 5.61 -1.08 11.79
C LEU A 125 5.42 0.40 11.37
N PRO A 126 4.37 0.80 10.63
CA PRO A 126 4.17 2.20 10.25
C PRO A 126 3.92 3.10 11.46
N VAL A 127 3.30 2.58 12.53
CA VAL A 127 3.08 3.31 13.78
C VAL A 127 4.40 3.54 14.50
N ALA A 128 5.24 2.52 14.61
CA ALA A 128 6.56 2.61 15.22
C ALA A 128 7.48 3.58 14.46
N LEU A 129 7.44 3.53 13.12
CA LEU A 129 8.18 4.47 12.27
C LEU A 129 7.68 5.91 12.44
N PHE A 130 6.37 6.12 12.55
CA PHE A 130 5.81 7.44 12.84
C PHE A 130 6.31 7.99 14.17
N PHE A 131 6.33 7.19 15.24
CA PHE A 131 6.88 7.64 16.53
C PHE A 131 8.37 7.99 16.44
N LEU A 132 9.14 7.27 15.62
CA LEU A 132 10.54 7.57 15.37
C LEU A 132 10.69 8.89 14.61
N GLU A 133 9.86 9.14 13.59
CA GLU A 133 9.86 10.42 12.85
C GLU A 133 9.41 11.58 13.73
N ALA A 134 8.37 11.41 14.55
CA ALA A 134 7.92 12.41 15.51
C ALA A 134 9.02 12.74 16.54
N TRP A 135 9.72 11.73 17.05
CA TRP A 135 10.88 11.91 17.91
C TRP A 135 12.03 12.65 17.20
N LEU A 136 12.27 12.36 15.92
CA LEU A 136 13.27 13.06 15.12
C LEU A 136 12.90 14.53 14.94
N PHE A 137 11.63 14.85 14.65
CA PHE A 137 11.17 16.24 14.51
C PHE A 137 11.25 17.02 15.81
N ASP A 138 11.03 16.37 16.95
CA ASP A 138 11.27 16.95 18.28
C ASP A 138 12.75 17.28 18.48
N LYS A 139 13.65 16.33 18.16
CA LYS A 139 15.10 16.57 18.23
C LYS A 139 15.59 17.68 17.30
N LEU A 140 14.94 17.87 16.15
CA LEU A 140 15.27 18.93 15.19
C LEU A 140 14.68 20.29 15.56
N GLY A 141 13.89 20.39 16.63
CA GLY A 141 13.21 21.64 17.03
C GLY A 141 12.05 22.03 16.11
N TRP A 142 11.65 21.15 15.20
CA TRP A 142 10.53 21.40 14.29
C TRP A 142 9.17 21.09 14.93
N ALA A 143 9.19 20.47 16.11
CA ALA A 143 8.02 20.14 16.90
C ALA A 143 7.82 21.07 18.12
N ASP A 144 8.49 22.22 18.21
CA ASP A 144 8.39 23.13 19.37
C ASP A 144 6.96 23.64 19.67
N GLY A 145 6.00 23.45 18.74
CA GLY A 145 4.56 23.65 18.98
C GLY A 145 3.87 22.60 19.87
N TRP A 146 4.60 21.59 20.38
CA TRP A 146 4.09 20.58 21.33
C TRP A 146 4.18 21.00 22.80
N LYS A 147 4.93 22.06 23.10
CA LYS A 147 5.04 22.62 24.45
C LYS A 147 3.81 23.46 24.75
N TRP A 148 2.76 22.79 25.25
CA TRP A 148 1.75 23.42 26.09
C TRP A 148 2.14 23.23 27.56
#